data_AF-A0A7G9P173-F1
#
_entry.id   AF-A0A7G9P173-F1
#
_cell.length_a   1.000
_cell.length_b   1.000
_cell.length_c   1.000
_cell.angle_alpha   90.00
_cell.angle_beta   90.00
_cell.angle_gamma   90.00
#
_symmetry.space_group_name_H-M   'P 1'
#
loop_
_entity.id
_entity.type
_entity.pdbx_description
1 polymer ?
#
loop_
_entity_poly.entity_id
_entity_poly.type
_entity_poly.pdbx_seq_one_letter_code
_entity_poly.pdbx_strand_id
1 'polypeptide(L)'
;MNRTLLTTGLAIVLVLGLGRMWIESAESAGTARSLAERVTELEKRVEALEQQVKPVASEARIEQAKREARLAARRRMQQDLQTHTREQLADAEQLYQKANKNLRSPDAVNILEQMIKQYPGCNRTGCAVMYLGQMSKGEVREKYLTMAAEKFADCYYGDGVQVGAYALWYLAHDALRQHPDEAKALFAKLIDKYPDAIDHKGNLLADRLPIDLDE
;
A
#
# COMPACT_ATOMS: atom_id res chain seq x y z
N MET A 1 -29.35 89.61 -27.51
CA MET A 1 -28.96 89.40 -26.09
C MET A 1 -29.87 88.34 -25.49
N ASN A 2 -29.34 87.55 -24.53
CA ASN A 2 -29.96 86.47 -23.75
C ASN A 2 -29.73 85.02 -24.22
N ARG A 3 -28.46 84.61 -24.13
CA ARG A 3 -28.00 83.23 -23.90
C ARG A 3 -27.90 83.01 -22.37
N THR A 4 -28.91 82.42 -21.72
CA THR A 4 -28.78 82.07 -20.28
C THR A 4 -29.81 81.05 -19.77
N LEU A 5 -30.24 80.06 -20.55
CA LEU A 5 -31.21 79.06 -20.06
C LEU A 5 -30.95 77.62 -20.55
N LEU A 6 -29.70 77.28 -20.85
CA LEU A 6 -29.32 75.97 -21.40
C LEU A 6 -28.07 75.40 -20.72
N THR A 7 -27.98 75.48 -19.39
CA THR A 7 -26.83 74.92 -18.64
C THR A 7 -27.19 74.21 -17.34
N THR A 8 -28.46 74.11 -16.95
CA THR A 8 -28.86 73.45 -15.69
C THR A 8 -29.48 72.05 -15.87
N GLY A 9 -29.87 71.65 -17.08
CA GLY A 9 -30.44 70.31 -17.33
C GLY A 9 -29.42 69.18 -17.53
N LEU A 10 -28.18 69.50 -17.90
CA LEU A 10 -27.16 68.50 -18.27
C LEU A 10 -26.30 68.02 -17.09
N ALA A 11 -26.28 68.76 -15.98
CA ALA A 11 -25.46 68.42 -14.81
C ALA A 11 -26.08 67.34 -13.91
N ILE A 12 -27.42 67.18 -13.93
CA ILE A 12 -28.12 66.23 -13.03
C ILE A 12 -28.15 64.81 -13.61
N VAL A 13 -28.21 64.66 -14.94
CA VAL A 13 -28.23 63.34 -15.59
C VAL A 13 -26.86 62.64 -15.54
N LEU A 14 -25.76 63.41 -15.57
CA LEU A 14 -24.39 62.87 -15.50
C LEU A 14 -23.99 62.41 -14.08
N VAL A 15 -24.55 63.03 -13.03
CA VAL A 15 -24.31 62.62 -11.64
C VAL A 15 -25.09 61.35 -11.28
N LEU A 16 -26.30 61.16 -11.82
CA LEU A 16 -27.10 59.95 -11.60
C LEU A 16 -26.60 58.73 -12.39
N GLY A 17 -26.08 58.92 -13.61
CA GLY A 17 -25.49 57.85 -14.42
C GLY A 17 -24.17 57.31 -13.86
N LEU A 18 -23.31 58.19 -13.34
CA LEU A 18 -22.09 57.78 -12.65
C LEU A 18 -22.43 57.11 -11.30
N GLY A 19 -23.34 57.66 -10.50
CA GLY A 19 -23.76 57.06 -9.24
C GLY A 19 -24.24 55.61 -9.38
N ARG A 20 -25.04 55.30 -10.41
CA ARG A 20 -25.49 53.92 -10.69
C ARG A 20 -24.36 52.98 -11.09
N MET A 21 -23.42 53.44 -11.91
CA MET A 21 -22.27 52.62 -12.34
C MET A 21 -21.30 52.30 -11.20
N TRP A 22 -21.13 53.24 -10.25
CA TRP A 22 -20.34 53.01 -9.03
C TRP A 22 -21.06 52.09 -8.02
N ILE A 23 -22.39 52.17 -7.92
CA ILE A 23 -23.18 51.28 -7.05
C ILE A 23 -23.19 49.85 -7.57
N GLU A 24 -23.43 49.62 -8.88
CA GLU A 24 -23.39 48.27 -9.48
C GLU A 24 -21.99 47.65 -9.41
N SER A 25 -20.93 48.44 -9.61
CA SER A 25 -19.55 47.97 -9.47
C SER A 25 -19.17 47.66 -8.01
N ALA A 26 -19.72 48.38 -7.04
CA ALA A 26 -19.49 48.12 -5.61
C ALA A 26 -20.27 46.88 -5.14
N GLU A 27 -21.48 46.68 -5.64
CA GLU A 27 -22.31 45.51 -5.36
C GLU A 27 -21.72 44.24 -6.00
N SER A 28 -21.22 44.33 -7.24
CA SER A 28 -20.50 43.22 -7.89
C SER A 28 -19.17 42.91 -7.19
N ALA A 29 -18.44 43.93 -6.73
CA ALA A 29 -17.20 43.73 -5.98
C ALA A 29 -17.45 43.14 -4.59
N GLY A 30 -18.53 43.54 -3.91
CA GLY A 30 -18.97 42.96 -2.64
C GLY A 30 -19.40 41.49 -2.78
N THR A 31 -20.09 41.17 -3.87
CA THR A 31 -20.51 39.79 -4.17
C THR A 31 -19.30 38.90 -4.52
N ALA A 32 -18.36 39.41 -5.32
CA ALA A 32 -17.12 38.70 -5.64
C ALA A 32 -16.25 38.44 -4.41
N ARG A 33 -16.16 39.42 -3.50
CA ARG A 33 -15.43 39.28 -2.23
C ARG A 33 -16.09 38.25 -1.31
N SER A 34 -17.41 38.33 -1.15
CA SER A 34 -18.17 37.35 -0.35
C SER A 34 -18.05 35.93 -0.93
N LEU A 35 -18.05 35.80 -2.26
CA LEU A 35 -17.85 34.50 -2.90
C LEU A 35 -16.43 33.97 -2.68
N ALA A 36 -15.40 34.81 -2.80
CA ALA A 36 -14.02 34.42 -2.53
C ALA A 36 -13.80 33.97 -1.08
N GLU A 37 -14.41 34.66 -0.11
CA GLU A 37 -14.40 34.27 1.31
C GLU A 37 -15.09 32.91 1.51
N ARG A 38 -16.23 32.67 0.86
CA ARG A 38 -16.93 31.37 0.90
C ARG A 38 -16.13 30.24 0.25
N VAL A 39 -15.46 30.50 -0.87
CA VAL A 39 -14.57 29.52 -1.51
C VAL A 39 -13.42 29.16 -0.59
N THR A 40 -12.78 30.17 0.02
CA THR A 40 -11.65 29.96 0.96
C THR A 40 -12.09 29.14 2.18
N GLU A 41 -13.27 29.42 2.72
CA GLU A 41 -13.84 28.65 3.83
C GLU A 41 -14.18 27.21 3.41
N LEU A 42 -14.74 27.02 2.21
CA LEU A 42 -15.03 25.69 1.68
C LEU A 42 -13.75 24.88 1.44
N GLU A 43 -12.69 25.49 0.90
CA GLU A 43 -11.38 24.85 0.71
C GLU A 43 -10.80 24.38 2.04
N LYS A 44 -10.84 25.23 3.08
CA LYS A 44 -10.41 24.84 4.43
C LYS A 44 -11.23 23.69 5.01
N ARG A 45 -12.55 23.71 4.80
CA ARG A 45 -13.44 22.64 5.26
C ARG A 45 -13.20 21.34 4.49
N VAL A 46 -12.92 21.41 3.19
CA VAL A 46 -12.55 20.25 2.38
C VAL A 46 -11.23 19.67 2.88
N GLU A 47 -10.19 20.49 3.08
CA GLU A 47 -8.91 20.03 3.61
C GLU A 47 -9.07 19.38 4.99
N ALA A 48 -9.85 19.99 5.89
CA ALA A 48 -10.15 19.42 7.20
C ALA A 48 -10.90 18.08 7.12
N LEU A 49 -11.86 17.95 6.19
CA LEU A 49 -12.57 16.70 5.96
C LEU A 49 -11.67 15.63 5.33
N GLU A 50 -10.82 16.00 4.37
CA GLU A 50 -9.84 15.09 3.77
C GLU A 50 -8.89 14.55 4.84
N GLN A 51 -8.40 15.40 5.74
CA GLN A 51 -7.57 14.98 6.88
C GLN A 51 -8.31 14.02 7.83
N GLN A 52 -9.63 14.19 8.01
CA GLN A 52 -10.44 13.30 8.84
C GLN A 52 -10.79 11.97 8.16
N VAL A 53 -10.95 11.95 6.83
CA VAL A 53 -11.33 10.75 6.07
C VAL A 53 -10.12 9.88 5.74
N LYS A 54 -8.92 10.47 5.57
CA LYS A 54 -7.67 9.73 5.26
C LYS A 54 -7.44 8.52 6.19
N PRO A 55 -7.52 8.63 7.53
CA PRO A 55 -7.38 7.48 8.42
C PRO A 55 -8.41 6.39 8.18
N VAL A 56 -9.70 6.75 8.06
CA VAL A 56 -10.78 5.79 7.85
C VAL A 56 -10.66 5.06 6.51
N ALA A 57 -10.30 5.78 5.45
CA ALA A 57 -10.05 5.21 4.13
C ALA A 57 -8.84 4.24 4.17
N SER A 58 -7.77 4.60 4.89
CA SER A 58 -6.60 3.74 5.05
C SER A 58 -6.89 2.47 5.84
N GLU A 59 -7.66 2.56 6.93
CA GLU A 59 -8.08 1.40 7.73
C GLU A 59 -8.97 0.46 6.92
N ALA A 60 -9.93 1.01 6.16
CA ALA A 60 -10.80 0.23 5.29
C ALA A 60 -10.00 -0.54 4.22
N ARG A 61 -9.00 0.10 3.61
CA ARG A 61 -8.08 -0.54 2.65
C ARG A 61 -7.31 -1.68 3.30
N ILE A 62 -6.72 -1.45 4.47
CA ILE A 62 -5.94 -2.46 5.21
C ILE A 62 -6.82 -3.67 5.56
N GLU A 63 -8.04 -3.44 6.05
CA GLU A 63 -8.96 -4.52 6.39
C GLU A 63 -9.44 -5.30 5.15
N GLN A 64 -9.63 -4.62 4.03
CA GLN A 64 -9.92 -5.28 2.76
C GLN A 64 -8.75 -6.16 2.32
N ALA A 65 -7.52 -5.63 2.30
CA ALA A 65 -6.31 -6.36 1.95
C ALA A 65 -6.14 -7.62 2.82
N LYS A 66 -6.29 -7.51 4.14
CA LYS A 66 -6.25 -8.66 5.06
C LYS A 66 -7.28 -9.74 4.72
N ARG A 67 -8.52 -9.34 4.42
CA ARG A 67 -9.60 -10.28 4.08
C ARG A 67 -9.28 -11.01 2.77
N GLU A 68 -8.88 -10.26 1.75
CA GLU A 68 -8.54 -10.82 0.43
C GLU A 68 -7.33 -11.75 0.51
N ALA A 69 -6.29 -11.36 1.24
CA ALA A 69 -5.09 -12.15 1.46
C ALA A 69 -5.40 -13.49 2.16
N ARG A 70 -6.24 -13.49 3.20
CA ARG A 70 -6.68 -14.72 3.87
C ARG A 70 -7.52 -15.62 2.97
N LEU A 71 -8.37 -15.04 2.12
CA LEU A 71 -9.13 -15.80 1.14
C LEU A 71 -8.22 -16.40 0.06
N ALA A 72 -7.22 -15.65 -0.42
CA ALA A 72 -6.21 -16.14 -1.34
C ALA A 72 -5.40 -17.29 -0.73
N ALA A 73 -4.97 -17.16 0.52
CA ALA A 73 -4.28 -18.22 1.25
C ALA A 73 -5.10 -19.51 1.33
N ARG A 74 -6.38 -19.41 1.70
CA ARG A 74 -7.30 -20.57 1.73
C ARG A 74 -7.46 -21.21 0.36
N ARG A 75 -7.64 -20.41 -0.70
CA ARG A 75 -7.75 -20.92 -2.07
C ARG A 75 -6.47 -21.65 -2.49
N ARG A 76 -5.30 -21.06 -2.23
CA ARG A 76 -4.02 -21.69 -2.58
C ARG A 76 -3.78 -22.99 -1.82
N MET A 77 -4.09 -23.03 -0.52
CA MET A 77 -4.00 -24.27 0.26
C MET A 77 -4.96 -25.36 -0.25
N GLN A 78 -6.15 -24.98 -0.72
CA GLN A 78 -7.08 -25.93 -1.34
C GLN A 78 -6.56 -26.49 -2.68
N GLN A 79 -5.81 -25.70 -3.45
CA GLN A 79 -5.21 -26.16 -4.70
C GLN A 79 -4.17 -27.27 -4.48
N ASP A 80 -3.58 -27.40 -3.29
CA ASP A 80 -2.66 -28.50 -3.00
C ASP A 80 -3.31 -29.88 -3.17
N LEU A 81 -4.63 -29.98 -2.99
CA LEU A 81 -5.40 -31.22 -3.20
C LEU A 81 -5.43 -31.67 -4.68
N GLN A 82 -5.02 -30.82 -5.62
CA GLN A 82 -4.90 -31.19 -7.03
C GLN A 82 -3.68 -32.07 -7.30
N THR A 83 -2.65 -31.98 -6.44
CA THR A 83 -1.35 -32.63 -6.64
C THR A 83 -0.93 -33.54 -5.48
N HIS A 84 -1.58 -33.41 -4.33
CA HIS A 84 -1.27 -34.18 -3.11
C HIS A 84 -2.52 -34.79 -2.49
N THR A 85 -2.37 -35.95 -1.87
CA THR A 85 -3.42 -36.57 -1.08
C THR A 85 -3.58 -35.87 0.28
N ARG A 86 -4.73 -36.08 0.93
CA ARG A 86 -4.95 -35.55 2.29
C ARG A 86 -3.92 -36.03 3.31
N GLU A 87 -3.46 -37.27 3.17
CA GLU A 87 -2.42 -37.85 4.04
C GLU A 87 -1.08 -37.15 3.82
N GLN A 88 -0.67 -36.95 2.57
CA GLN A 88 0.55 -36.21 2.24
C GLN A 88 0.51 -34.76 2.77
N LEU A 89 -0.65 -34.10 2.69
CA LEU A 89 -0.82 -32.75 3.24
C LEU A 89 -0.80 -32.74 4.77
N ALA A 90 -1.35 -33.75 5.43
CA ALA A 90 -1.25 -33.90 6.87
C ALA A 90 0.21 -34.12 7.31
N ASP A 91 0.95 -34.96 6.59
CA ASP A 91 2.37 -35.21 6.85
C ASP A 91 3.23 -33.96 6.63
N ALA A 92 2.99 -33.22 5.54
CA ALA A 92 3.62 -31.94 5.27
C ALA A 92 3.38 -30.92 6.40
N GLU A 93 2.14 -30.84 6.90
CA GLU A 93 1.81 -29.99 8.05
C GLU A 93 2.52 -30.45 9.33
N GLN A 94 2.59 -31.76 9.58
CA GLN A 94 3.29 -32.29 10.76
C GLN A 94 4.78 -31.95 10.75
N LEU A 95 5.46 -32.11 9.61
CA LEU A 95 6.86 -31.71 9.45
C LEU A 95 7.03 -30.21 9.72
N TYR A 96 6.19 -29.38 9.11
CA TYR A 96 6.23 -27.95 9.31
C TYR A 96 6.04 -27.55 10.78
N GLN A 97 5.02 -28.09 11.44
CA GLN A 97 4.75 -27.79 12.85
C GLN A 97 5.86 -28.31 13.77
N LYS A 98 6.48 -29.45 13.44
CA LYS A 98 7.63 -29.98 14.18
C LYS A 98 8.81 -29.03 14.12
N ALA A 99 9.13 -28.48 12.96
CA ALA A 99 10.17 -27.44 12.82
C ALA A 99 9.77 -26.15 13.55
N ASN A 100 8.52 -25.70 13.40
CA ASN A 100 8.03 -24.44 13.96
C ASN A 100 8.08 -24.36 15.50
N LYS A 101 8.06 -25.51 16.19
CA LYS A 101 8.22 -25.56 17.67
C LYS A 101 9.53 -24.95 18.15
N ASN A 102 10.61 -25.09 17.37
CA ASN A 102 11.89 -24.48 17.67
C ASN A 102 12.67 -24.21 16.38
N LEU A 103 12.29 -23.15 15.67
CA LEU A 103 12.95 -22.76 14.42
C LEU A 103 14.45 -22.48 14.57
N ARG A 104 14.96 -22.20 15.78
CA ARG A 104 16.39 -21.91 15.97
C ARG A 104 17.25 -23.16 16.12
N SER A 105 16.65 -24.35 16.21
CA SER A 105 17.43 -25.59 16.35
C SER A 105 18.03 -26.03 15.00
N PRO A 106 19.20 -26.71 15.01
CA PRO A 106 19.72 -27.37 13.82
C PRO A 106 18.74 -28.38 13.22
N ASP A 107 17.96 -29.06 14.07
CA ASP A 107 16.94 -30.02 13.64
C ASP A 107 15.84 -29.38 12.79
N ALA A 108 15.47 -28.13 13.06
CA ALA A 108 14.45 -27.43 12.28
C ALA A 108 14.90 -27.27 10.82
N VAL A 109 16.17 -26.94 10.58
CA VAL A 109 16.72 -26.83 9.22
C VAL A 109 16.57 -28.15 8.48
N ASN A 110 17.01 -29.26 9.09
CA ASN A 110 16.93 -30.60 8.49
C ASN A 110 15.48 -31.00 8.17
N ILE A 111 14.53 -30.69 9.06
CA ILE A 111 13.11 -31.00 8.85
C ILE A 111 12.52 -30.18 7.69
N LEU A 112 12.85 -28.88 7.61
CA LEU A 112 12.37 -28.01 6.54
C LEU A 112 12.97 -28.41 5.18
N GLU A 113 14.26 -28.77 5.13
CA GLU A 113 14.90 -29.28 3.91
C GLU A 113 14.30 -30.62 3.47
N GLN A 114 14.01 -31.52 4.42
CA GLN A 114 13.29 -32.77 4.15
C GLN A 114 11.92 -32.49 3.54
N MET A 115 11.18 -31.52 4.11
CA MET A 115 9.87 -31.13 3.62
C MET A 115 9.92 -30.61 2.17
N ILE A 116 10.91 -29.77 1.85
CA ILE A 116 11.11 -29.24 0.49
C ILE A 116 11.34 -30.37 -0.52
N LYS A 117 12.11 -31.39 -0.13
CA LYS A 117 12.38 -32.54 -0.99
C LYS A 117 11.15 -33.43 -1.19
N GLN A 118 10.36 -33.63 -0.14
CA GLN A 118 9.21 -34.55 -0.17
C GLN A 118 7.96 -33.95 -0.81
N TYR A 119 7.74 -32.65 -0.61
CA TYR A 119 6.49 -31.96 -1.00
C TYR A 119 6.75 -30.65 -1.78
N PRO A 120 7.53 -30.66 -2.88
CA PRO A 120 8.04 -29.45 -3.53
C PRO A 120 6.97 -28.52 -4.14
N GLY A 121 5.71 -28.97 -4.30
CA GLY A 121 4.61 -28.16 -4.84
C GLY A 121 3.58 -27.70 -3.81
N CYS A 122 3.71 -28.14 -2.55
CA CYS A 122 2.77 -27.83 -1.49
C CYS A 122 2.90 -26.38 -1.04
N ASN A 123 1.77 -25.69 -0.77
CA ASN A 123 1.77 -24.33 -0.24
C ASN A 123 2.65 -24.22 1.03
N ARG A 124 2.59 -25.24 1.89
CA ARG A 124 3.36 -25.24 3.14
C ARG A 124 4.87 -25.29 2.91
N THR A 125 5.29 -25.87 1.79
CA THR A 125 6.71 -25.92 1.41
C THR A 125 7.22 -24.53 1.06
N GLY A 126 6.40 -23.68 0.43
CA GLY A 126 6.73 -22.27 0.22
C GLY A 126 7.00 -21.55 1.55
N CYS A 127 6.15 -21.77 2.56
CA CYS A 127 6.37 -21.22 3.90
C CYS A 127 7.66 -21.76 4.56
N ALA A 128 7.98 -23.03 4.34
CA ALA A 128 9.20 -23.66 4.85
C ALA A 128 10.47 -23.05 4.21
N VAL A 129 10.47 -22.86 2.89
CA VAL A 129 11.57 -22.18 2.17
C VAL A 129 11.77 -20.77 2.72
N MET A 130 10.67 -20.06 2.97
CA MET A 130 10.73 -18.71 3.54
C MET A 130 11.35 -18.70 4.94
N TYR A 131 10.99 -19.66 5.81
CA TYR A 131 11.64 -19.82 7.13
C TYR A 131 13.13 -20.09 7.03
N LEU A 132 13.57 -20.95 6.11
CA LEU A 132 14.99 -21.18 5.88
C LEU A 132 15.71 -19.90 5.45
N GLY A 133 15.10 -19.08 4.58
CA GLY A 133 15.61 -17.76 4.23
C GLY A 133 15.74 -16.85 5.46
N GLN A 134 14.67 -16.73 6.25
CA GLN A 134 14.63 -15.88 7.44
C GLN A 134 15.66 -16.26 8.52
N MET A 135 15.92 -17.56 8.69
CA MET A 135 16.84 -18.10 9.69
C MET A 135 18.31 -18.07 9.25
N SER A 136 18.56 -18.10 7.94
CA SER A 136 19.90 -18.16 7.36
C SER A 136 20.58 -16.79 7.31
N LYS A 137 21.86 -16.77 6.92
CA LYS A 137 22.66 -15.55 6.68
C LYS A 137 23.47 -15.66 5.38
N GLY A 138 23.92 -14.53 4.86
CA GLY A 138 24.77 -14.45 3.66
C GLY A 138 24.15 -15.14 2.45
N GLU A 139 24.97 -15.80 1.65
CA GLU A 139 24.56 -16.47 0.41
C GLU A 139 23.45 -17.53 0.61
N VAL A 140 23.44 -18.21 1.76
CA VAL A 140 22.40 -19.23 2.06
C VAL A 140 21.04 -18.57 2.23
N ARG A 141 21.00 -17.40 2.87
CA ARG A 141 19.77 -16.60 3.02
C ARG A 141 19.27 -16.13 1.66
N GLU A 142 20.15 -15.52 0.87
CA GLU A 142 19.83 -15.03 -0.47
C GLU A 142 19.27 -16.15 -1.35
N LYS A 143 19.91 -17.33 -1.34
CA LYS A 143 19.45 -18.52 -2.07
C LYS A 143 18.02 -18.91 -1.71
N TYR A 144 17.70 -19.01 -0.41
CA TYR A 144 16.36 -19.44 0.02
C TYR A 144 15.31 -18.35 -0.20
N LEU A 145 15.64 -17.08 0.02
CA LEU A 145 14.72 -15.98 -0.26
C LEU A 145 14.44 -15.85 -1.76
N THR A 146 15.45 -15.99 -2.61
CA THR A 146 15.28 -16.03 -4.08
C THR A 146 14.39 -17.20 -4.48
N MET A 147 14.64 -18.39 -3.93
CA MET A 147 13.78 -19.56 -4.17
C MET A 147 12.32 -19.30 -3.76
N ALA A 148 12.09 -18.67 -2.60
CA ALA A 148 10.75 -18.29 -2.15
C ALA A 148 10.09 -17.29 -3.11
N ALA A 149 10.83 -16.27 -3.57
CA ALA A 149 10.34 -15.25 -4.47
C ALA A 149 10.05 -15.75 -5.90
N GLU A 150 10.76 -16.76 -6.37
CA GLU A 150 10.65 -17.25 -7.75
C GLU A 150 9.79 -18.50 -7.90
N LYS A 151 9.95 -19.48 -7.01
CA LYS A 151 9.29 -20.79 -7.14
C LYS A 151 8.05 -20.94 -6.29
N PHE A 152 7.95 -20.18 -5.23
CA PHE A 152 6.87 -20.27 -4.24
C PHE A 152 6.15 -18.94 -4.08
N ALA A 153 6.20 -18.09 -5.10
CA ALA A 153 5.68 -16.72 -5.05
C ALA A 153 4.18 -16.65 -4.75
N ASP A 154 3.44 -17.67 -5.21
CA ASP A 154 2.00 -17.85 -5.06
C ASP A 154 1.59 -18.52 -3.74
N CYS A 155 2.55 -18.96 -2.93
CA CYS A 155 2.28 -19.60 -1.64
C CYS A 155 1.95 -18.56 -0.57
N TYR A 156 1.21 -18.98 0.45
CA TYR A 156 0.72 -18.13 1.52
C TYR A 156 0.84 -18.79 2.90
N TYR A 157 1.14 -17.97 3.89
CA TYR A 157 0.88 -18.30 5.28
C TYR A 157 -0.63 -18.25 5.57
N GLY A 158 -1.06 -18.97 6.61
CA GLY A 158 -2.49 -19.06 6.97
C GLY A 158 -3.12 -17.74 7.42
N ASP A 159 -2.31 -16.77 7.83
CA ASP A 159 -2.72 -15.42 8.20
C ASP A 159 -2.91 -14.48 6.99
N GLY A 160 -2.49 -14.90 5.79
CA GLY A 160 -2.59 -14.16 4.54
C GLY A 160 -1.26 -13.61 4.01
N VAL A 161 -0.14 -13.76 4.73
CA VAL A 161 1.16 -13.29 4.20
C VAL A 161 1.54 -14.08 2.95
N GLN A 162 1.79 -13.38 1.85
CA GLN A 162 2.23 -14.01 0.59
C GLN A 162 3.75 -14.22 0.60
N VAL A 163 4.19 -15.44 0.32
CA VAL A 163 5.60 -15.85 0.38
C VAL A 163 6.45 -15.04 -0.61
N GLY A 164 5.97 -14.85 -1.85
CA GLY A 164 6.72 -14.10 -2.86
C GLY A 164 6.96 -12.65 -2.49
N ALA A 165 5.90 -11.96 -2.05
CA ALA A 165 5.98 -10.58 -1.61
C ALA A 165 6.91 -10.43 -0.39
N TYR A 166 6.78 -11.34 0.59
CA TYR A 166 7.57 -11.28 1.79
C TYR A 166 9.05 -11.60 1.54
N ALA A 167 9.35 -12.53 0.63
CA ALA A 167 10.71 -12.80 0.20
C ALA A 167 11.37 -11.61 -0.49
N LEU A 168 10.66 -10.92 -1.41
CA LEU A 168 11.15 -9.70 -2.04
C LEU A 168 11.43 -8.60 -1.00
N TRP A 169 10.54 -8.45 -0.02
CA TRP A 169 10.72 -7.48 1.07
C TRP A 169 12.02 -7.75 1.86
N TYR A 170 12.31 -9.01 2.17
CA TYR A 170 13.57 -9.36 2.84
C TYR A 170 14.81 -9.18 1.95
N LEU A 171 14.76 -9.60 0.69
CA LEU A 171 15.87 -9.39 -0.25
C LEU A 171 16.18 -7.89 -0.40
N ALA A 172 15.14 -7.07 -0.55
CA ALA A 172 15.29 -5.63 -0.66
C ALA A 172 15.97 -5.03 0.59
N HIS A 173 15.55 -5.48 1.79
CA HIS A 173 16.17 -5.05 3.04
C HIS A 173 17.62 -5.52 3.21
N ASP A 174 17.95 -6.72 2.76
CA ASP A 174 19.33 -7.22 2.79
C ASP A 174 20.24 -6.40 1.85
N ALA A 175 19.71 -5.96 0.70
CA ALA A 175 20.42 -5.17 -0.30
C ALA A 175 20.64 -3.70 0.09
N LEU A 176 19.81 -3.10 0.95
CA LEU A 176 19.80 -1.66 1.26
C LEU A 176 21.18 -1.01 1.49
N ARG A 177 22.08 -1.70 2.20
CA ARG A 177 23.39 -1.12 2.58
C ARG A 177 24.48 -1.32 1.53
N GLN A 178 24.41 -2.38 0.75
CA GLN A 178 25.51 -2.82 -0.12
C GLN A 178 25.18 -2.58 -1.59
N HIS A 179 23.90 -2.67 -1.96
CA HIS A 179 23.38 -2.59 -3.32
C HIS A 179 22.08 -1.77 -3.33
N PRO A 180 22.14 -0.44 -3.09
CA PRO A 180 20.95 0.40 -2.94
C PRO A 180 20.07 0.43 -4.20
N ASP A 181 20.67 0.40 -5.40
CA ASP A 181 19.92 0.35 -6.66
C ASP A 181 19.14 -0.96 -6.83
N GLU A 182 19.73 -2.08 -6.39
CA GLU A 182 19.05 -3.37 -6.36
C GLU A 182 17.90 -3.36 -5.35
N ALA A 183 18.12 -2.80 -4.15
CA ALA A 183 17.06 -2.63 -3.15
C ALA A 183 15.88 -1.83 -3.71
N LYS A 184 16.15 -0.70 -4.38
CA LYS A 184 15.13 0.12 -5.07
C LYS A 184 14.36 -0.71 -6.09
N ALA A 185 15.05 -1.48 -6.94
CA ALA A 185 14.41 -2.33 -7.94
C ALA A 185 13.53 -3.43 -7.31
N LEU A 186 13.98 -4.04 -6.22
CA LEU A 186 13.22 -5.07 -5.50
C LEU A 186 11.97 -4.49 -4.82
N PHE A 187 12.07 -3.31 -4.22
CA PHE A 187 10.91 -2.61 -3.65
C PHE A 187 9.92 -2.16 -4.73
N ALA A 188 10.40 -1.63 -5.86
CA ALA A 188 9.53 -1.29 -6.99
C ALA A 188 8.77 -2.52 -7.50
N LYS A 189 9.46 -3.67 -7.63
CA LYS A 189 8.83 -4.95 -8.00
C LYS A 189 7.82 -5.44 -6.96
N LEU A 190 8.09 -5.22 -5.67
CA LEU A 190 7.17 -5.55 -4.58
C LEU A 190 5.87 -4.74 -4.71
N ILE A 191 5.96 -3.43 -4.91
CA ILE A 191 4.81 -2.53 -5.01
C ILE A 191 4.00 -2.83 -6.28
N ASP A 192 4.67 -3.02 -7.41
CA ASP A 192 4.03 -3.31 -8.70
C ASP A 192 3.25 -4.62 -8.68
N LYS A 193 3.88 -5.70 -8.19
CA LYS A 193 3.28 -7.04 -8.21
C LYS A 193 2.38 -7.34 -7.02
N TYR A 194 2.62 -6.71 -5.89
CA TYR A 194 1.98 -7.04 -4.61
C TYR A 194 1.57 -5.79 -3.81
N PRO A 195 0.80 -4.85 -4.39
CA PRO A 195 0.48 -3.57 -3.77
C PRO A 195 -0.26 -3.69 -2.43
N ASP A 196 -0.99 -4.79 -2.24
CA ASP A 196 -1.79 -5.07 -1.04
C ASP A 196 -1.24 -6.23 -0.20
N ALA A 197 0.03 -6.63 -0.42
CA ALA A 197 0.66 -7.64 0.42
C ALA A 197 0.85 -7.14 1.85
N ILE A 198 0.64 -8.06 2.80
CA ILE A 198 0.67 -7.78 4.23
C ILE A 198 1.82 -8.51 4.94
N ASP A 199 2.26 -7.95 6.08
CA ASP A 199 3.10 -8.64 7.06
C ASP A 199 2.26 -9.53 8.00
N HIS A 200 2.92 -10.29 8.88
CA HIS A 200 2.26 -11.16 9.87
C HIS A 200 1.40 -10.39 10.91
N LYS A 201 1.57 -9.07 11.02
CA LYS A 201 0.72 -8.19 11.85
C LYS A 201 -0.45 -7.61 11.04
N GLY A 202 -0.50 -7.89 9.74
CA GLY A 202 -1.51 -7.42 8.80
C GLY A 202 -1.30 -5.98 8.32
N ASN A 203 -0.11 -5.41 8.50
CA ASN A 203 0.21 -4.10 7.91
C ASN A 203 0.62 -4.30 6.45
N LEU A 204 0.30 -3.33 5.60
CA LEU A 204 0.75 -3.33 4.21
C LEU A 204 2.27 -3.21 4.14
N LEU A 205 2.90 -4.04 3.30
CA LEU A 205 4.35 -3.97 3.07
C LEU A 205 4.75 -2.69 2.35
N ALA A 206 3.91 -2.21 1.43
CA ALA A 206 4.13 -0.96 0.69
C ALA A 206 4.17 0.28 1.59
N ASP A 207 3.51 0.24 2.74
CA ASP A 207 3.49 1.36 3.70
C ASP A 207 4.71 1.32 4.65
N ARG A 208 5.59 0.31 4.51
CA ARG A 208 6.73 0.06 5.41
C ARG A 208 8.07 0.14 4.70
N LEU A 209 8.11 0.83 3.56
CA LEU A 209 9.31 1.06 2.80
C LEU A 209 10.24 2.04 3.55
N PRO A 210 11.57 1.88 3.43
CA PRO A 210 12.50 2.86 3.96
C PRO A 210 12.35 4.21 3.25
N ILE A 211 12.53 5.30 4.01
CA ILE A 211 12.25 6.69 3.61
C ILE A 211 13.14 7.15 2.43
N ASP A 212 14.33 6.60 2.28
CA ASP A 212 15.34 7.05 1.30
C ASP A 212 15.16 6.47 -0.13
N LEU A 213 13.97 5.94 -0.45
CA LEU A 213 13.66 5.40 -1.78
C LEU A 213 12.97 6.40 -2.72
N ASP A 214 12.53 7.56 -2.18
CA ASP A 214 11.80 8.60 -2.91
C ASP A 214 12.69 9.68 -3.55
N GLU A 215 14.03 9.52 -3.49
CA GLU A 215 15.03 10.35 -4.20
C GLU A 215 15.73 9.57 -5.33
#